data_AF-A0A7Y2PGW9-F1
#
_entry.id   AF-A0A7Y2PGW9-F1
#
_cell.length_a   1.000
_cell.length_b   1.000
_cell.length_c   1.000
_cell.angle_alpha   90.00
_cell.angle_beta   90.00
_cell.angle_gamma   90.00
#
_symmetry.space_group_name_H-M   'P 1'
#
loop_
_entity.id
_entity.type
_entity.pdbx_description
1 polymer ?
#
loop_
_entity_poly.entity_id
_entity_poly.type
_entity_poly.pdbx_seq_one_letter_code
_entity_poly.pdbx_strand_id
1 'polypeptide(L)' 'FVCVLALVRHAEDPLPIICEGLWHGRILPAASGAHGFGYDPLFWVPERNCSSADLSPGEKNQLSHRARAMVLLRQRLGLK' A
#
# COMPACT_ATOMS: atom_id res chain seq x y z
N PHE A 1 0.05 -4.27 -6.39
CA PHE A 1 1.17 -3.54 -5.77
C PHE A 1 1.64 -4.24 -4.50
N VAL A 2 2.92 -4.08 -4.15
CA VAL A 2 3.57 -4.68 -2.96
C VAL A 2 4.33 -3.60 -2.21
N CYS A 3 4.24 -3.56 -0.89
CA CYS A 3 5.08 -2.75 0.00
C CYS A 3 5.70 -3.67 1.06
N VAL A 4 7.03 -3.63 1.21
CA VAL A 4 7.71 -4.27 2.33
C VAL A 4 8.33 -3.17 3.18
N LEU A 5 7.93 -3.10 4.45
CA LEU A 5 8.53 -2.22 5.45
C LEU A 5 9.52 -3.03 6.29
N ALA A 6 10.69 -2.45 6.53
CA ALA A 6 11.67 -2.97 7.48
C ALA A 6 11.89 -1.92 8.57
N LEU A 7 11.66 -2.30 9.83
CA LEU A 7 12.07 -1.52 10.99
C LEU A 7 13.29 -2.19 11.62
N VAL A 8 14.40 -1.44 11.60
CA VAL A 8 15.70 -1.87 12.14
C VAL A 8 16.03 -0.96 13.32
N ARG A 9 16.28 -1.52 14.51
CA ARG A 9 16.47 -0.72 15.74
C ARG A 9 17.85 -0.07 15.84
N HIS A 10 18.86 -0.76 15.32
CA HIS A 10 20.25 -0.32 15.22
C HIS A 10 20.92 -1.05 14.05
N ALA A 11 22.09 -0.60 13.58
CA ALA A 11 22.70 -1.09 12.34
C ALA A 11 22.93 -2.62 12.33
N GLU A 12 23.19 -3.22 13.49
CA GLU A 12 23.45 -4.65 13.67
C GLU A 12 22.23 -5.45 14.16
N ASP A 13 21.00 -4.93 14.05
CA ASP A 13 19.80 -5.64 14.51
C ASP A 13 19.65 -6.97 13.75
N PRO A 14 19.83 -8.13 14.41
CA PRO A 14 19.82 -9.42 13.72
C PRO A 14 18.40 -9.88 13.35
N LEU A 15 17.36 -9.19 13.86
CA LEU A 15 15.97 -9.58 13.68
C LEU A 15 15.09 -8.33 13.46
N PRO A 16 15.20 -7.67 12.29
CA PRO A 16 14.36 -6.53 11.95
C PRO A 16 12.90 -6.96 11.84
N ILE A 17 11.98 -6.04 12.16
CA ILE A 17 10.55 -6.28 11.92
C ILE A 17 10.29 -6.03 10.43
N ILE A 18 9.90 -7.09 9.73
CA ILE A 18 9.48 -7.03 8.33
C ILE A 18 7.95 -7.13 8.25
N CYS A 19 7.33 -6.24 7.48
CA CYS A 19 5.88 -6.21 7.26
C CYS A 19 5.58 -6.06 5.76
N GLU A 20 4.88 -7.04 5.19
CA GLU A 20 4.51 -7.04 3.78
C GLU A 20 3.02 -6.70 3.59
N GLY A 21 2.76 -5.64 2.85
CA GLY A 21 1.42 -5.26 2.41
C GLY A 21 1.23 -5.57 0.94
N LEU A 22 0.27 -6.44 0.64
CA LEU A 22 -0.14 -6.79 -0.71
C LEU A 22 -1.44 -6.09 -1.06
N TRP A 23 -1.50 -5.47 -2.23
CA TRP A 23 -2.74 -4.92 -2.79
C TRP A 23 -2.98 -5.52 -4.17
N HIS A 24 -3.96 -6.42 -4.23
CA HIS A 24 -4.34 -7.14 -5.44
C HIS A 24 -5.31 -6.32 -6.29
N GLY A 25 -5.14 -6.42 -7.60
CA GLY A 25 -5.91 -5.69 -8.59
C GLY A 25 -5.62 -6.25 -9.98
N ARG A 26 -6.07 -5.54 -11.01
CA ARG A 26 -5.79 -5.87 -12.41
C ARG A 26 -5.31 -4.64 -13.16
N ILE A 27 -4.65 -4.84 -14.30
CA ILE A 27 -4.22 -3.75 -15.16
C ILE A 27 -5.37 -3.37 -16.10
N LEU A 28 -5.70 -2.09 -16.18
CA LEU A 28 -6.68 -1.55 -17.10
C LEU A 28 -6.08 -1.40 -18.52
N PRO A 29 -6.90 -1.51 -19.57
CA PRO A 29 -6.45 -1.30 -20.94
C PRO A 29 -6.16 0.17 -21.28
N ALA A 30 -6.68 1.11 -20.49
CA ALA A 30 -6.44 2.55 -20.62
C ALA A 30 -6.39 3.19 -19.23
N ALA A 31 -5.63 4.28 -19.11
CA ALA A 31 -5.49 5.04 -17.87
C ALA A 31 -6.81 5.75 -17.50
N SER A 32 -7.15 5.76 -16.22
CA SER A 32 -8.27 6.51 -15.64
C SER A 32 -7.81 7.20 -14.35
N GLY A 33 -8.44 8.32 -14.00
CA GLY A 33 -8.13 9.07 -12.78
C GLY A 33 -6.93 10.03 -12.88
N ALA A 34 -6.83 10.91 -11.90
CA ALA A 34 -5.85 12.02 -11.91
C ALA A 34 -5.01 12.10 -10.62
N HIS A 35 -5.34 11.32 -9.60
CA HIS A 35 -4.60 11.30 -8.34
C HIS A 35 -3.47 10.27 -8.35
N GLY A 36 -2.60 10.37 -7.35
CA GLY A 36 -1.53 9.40 -7.17
C GLY A 36 -0.35 9.61 -8.11
N PHE A 37 0.35 8.53 -8.44
CA PHE A 37 1.58 8.54 -9.23
C PHE A 37 1.88 7.16 -9.84
N GLY A 38 2.86 7.11 -10.75
CA GLY A 38 3.30 5.85 -11.36
C GLY A 38 2.16 5.12 -12.07
N TYR A 39 1.96 3.84 -11.73
CA TYR A 39 0.96 2.98 -12.39
C TYR A 39 -0.46 3.11 -11.81
N ASP A 40 -0.71 4.05 -10.89
CA ASP A 40 -2.04 4.21 -10.29
C ASP A 40 -3.18 4.36 -11.31
N PRO A 41 -3.03 5.10 -12.42
CA PRO A 41 -4.10 5.24 -13.41
C PRO A 41 -4.46 3.95 -14.14
N LEU A 42 -3.57 2.95 -14.13
CA LEU A 42 -3.76 1.65 -14.76
C LEU A 42 -4.12 0.56 -13.75
N PHE A 43 -4.00 0.81 -12.45
CA PHE A 43 -4.22 -0.21 -11.43
C PHE A 43 -5.68 -0.20 -10.96
N TRP A 44 -6.45 -1.20 -11.37
CA TRP A 44 -7.84 -1.38 -10.96
C TRP A 44 -7.96 -1.90 -9.53
N VAL A 45 -8.81 -1.26 -8.73
CA VAL A 45 -9.11 -1.60 -7.34
C VAL A 45 -10.51 -2.23 -7.26
N PRO A 46 -10.64 -3.58 -7.13
CA PRO A 46 -11.93 -4.25 -7.11
C PRO A 46 -12.83 -3.78 -5.95
N GLU A 47 -12.24 -3.46 -4.80
CA GLU A 47 -12.94 -3.07 -3.56
C GLU A 47 -13.64 -1.70 -3.66
N ARG A 48 -13.35 -0.94 -4.71
CA ARG A 48 -13.88 0.42 -4.96
C ARG A 48 -14.39 0.63 -6.38
N ASN A 49 -14.28 -0.38 -7.23
CA ASN A 49 -14.74 -0.36 -8.63
C ASN A 49 -14.21 0.85 -9.41
N CYS A 50 -12.93 1.19 -9.22
CA CYS A 50 -12.27 2.32 -9.86
C CYS A 50 -10.77 2.05 -10.06
N SER A 51 -10.06 2.92 -10.78
CA SER A 51 -8.59 2.89 -10.76
C SER A 51 -8.06 3.42 -9.42
N SER A 52 -6.81 3.11 -9.07
CA SER A 52 -6.19 3.68 -7.88
C SER A 52 -6.00 5.20 -7.98
N ALA A 53 -5.95 5.76 -9.20
CA ALA A 53 -5.84 7.20 -9.42
C ALA A 53 -7.20 7.93 -9.34
N ASP A 54 -8.31 7.20 -9.35
CA ASP A 54 -9.63 7.77 -9.07
C ASP A 54 -9.87 7.96 -7.56
N LEU A 55 -9.21 7.15 -6.73
CA LEU A 55 -9.28 7.29 -5.28
C LEU A 55 -8.71 8.64 -4.83
N SER A 56 -9.38 9.29 -3.88
CA SER A 56 -8.77 10.43 -3.22
C SER A 56 -7.50 9.98 -2.46
N PRO A 57 -6.53 10.88 -2.23
CA PRO A 57 -5.35 10.56 -1.42
C PRO A 57 -5.71 9.98 -0.04
N GLY A 58 -6.78 10.48 0.59
CA GLY A 58 -7.26 10.00 1.88
C GLY A 58 -7.73 8.54 1.85
N GLU A 59 -8.54 8.17 0.86
CA GLU A 59 -9.03 6.80 0.70
C GLU A 59 -7.88 5.83 0.35
N LYS A 60 -6.99 6.23 -0.56
CA LYS A 60 -5.83 5.43 -0.93
C LYS A 60 -4.92 5.15 0.27
N ASN A 61 -4.76 6.12 1.17
CA ASN A 61 -3.99 5.98 2.40
C ASN A 61 -4.60 5.04 3.43
N GLN A 62 -5.83 4.57 3.24
CA GLN A 62 -6.48 3.57 4.10
C GLN A 62 -6.48 2.16 3.48
N LEU A 63 -6.36 2.05 2.16
CA LEU A 63 -6.59 0.79 1.44
C LEU A 63 -5.33 0.18 0.82
N SER A 64 -4.38 1.03 0.44
CA SER A 64 -3.24 0.64 -0.40
C SER A 64 -2.30 -0.37 0.25
N HIS A 65 -1.45 -1.00 -0.56
CA HIS A 65 -0.34 -1.86 -0.12
C HIS A 65 0.51 -1.22 1.00
N ARG A 66 0.79 0.08 0.91
CA ARG A 66 1.52 0.81 1.95
C ARG A 66 0.70 0.98 3.24
N ALA A 67 -0.60 1.25 3.13
CA ALA A 67 -1.50 1.31 4.28
C ALA A 67 -1.57 -0.05 5.00
N ARG A 68 -1.71 -1.14 4.24
CA ARG A 68 -1.71 -2.52 4.76
C ARG A 68 -0.40 -2.87 5.49
N ALA A 69 0.75 -2.55 4.89
CA ALA A 69 2.06 -2.75 5.53
C ALA A 69 2.20 -1.94 6.84
N MET A 70 1.68 -0.70 6.86
CA MET A 70 1.71 0.16 8.05
C MET A 70 0.80 -0.36 9.16
N VAL A 71 -0.38 -0.88 8.85
CA VAL A 71 -1.26 -1.52 9.82
C VAL A 71 -0.57 -2.71 10.47
N LEU A 72 0.08 -3.57 9.68
CA LEU A 72 0.88 -4.69 10.21
C LEU A 72 2.01 -4.20 11.11
N LEU A 73 2.74 -3.16 10.71
CA LEU A 73 3.80 -2.59 11.54
C LEU A 73 3.26 -2.07 12.89
N ARG A 74 2.16 -1.32 12.89
CA ARG A 74 1.51 -0.85 14.12
C ARG A 74 1.13 -1.99 15.06
N GLN A 75 0.56 -3.07 14.50
CA GLN A 75 0.22 -4.28 15.26
C GLN A 75 1.48 -4.93 15.85
N ARG A 76 2.56 -5.05 15.08
CA ARG A 76 3.85 -5.61 15.55
C ARG A 76 4.50 -4.76 16.65
N LEU A 77 4.22 -3.45 16.67
CA LEU A 77 4.66 -2.52 17.71
C LEU A 77 3.71 -2.41 18.90
N GLY A 78 2.56 -3.10 18.89
CA GLY A 78 1.55 -3.01 19.96
C GLY A 78 0.84 -1.66 20.03
N LEU A 79 0.87 -0.87 18.95
CA LEU A 79 0.18 0.42 18.86
C LEU A 79 -1.29 0.20 18.48
N LYS A 80 -2.20 0.77 19.28
CA LYS A 80 -3.63 0.84 18.96
C LYS A 80 -3.86 1.78 17.77
#